data_AF-A0A661VH37-F1
#
_entry.id   AF-A0A661VH37-F1
#
_cell.length_a   1.000
_cell.length_b   1.000
_cell.length_c   1.000
_cell.angle_alpha   90.00
_cell.angle_beta   90.00
_cell.angle_gamma   90.00
#
_symmetry.space_group_name_H-M   'P 1'
#
loop_
_entity.id
_entity.type
_entity.pdbx_description
1 polymer ?
#
loop_
_entity_poly.entity_id
_entity_poly.type
_entity_poly.pdbx_seq_one_letter_code
_entity_poly.pdbx_strand_id
1 'polypeptide(L)'
;MVRPQGMSAAIENRVMLALDRMIEGGEGIYSAARSSGTTRASIFKWLTANNIKTRIGSGGKIIVEPPMEARVNSFLSSMAQGKSATAAAKVSGTTLNTMKKITRIDSSGARINIISKVGSKWDSNFVPIYDHNLVVYGKLLGFGDNLQGRPGTTAGPLKRGALNRADPNYADIWWQYDLEGLKTTMSAAEAVQFWKPFLVSALGGHLEPYRIKNLALGQKFMTNAKVAADAVSDNRLTASGDLENVNELENLLARYKIRFAKKINVGIDSNRINPASSTPEFVSKTDPLLTNIQTIDGVFQAFFLTQGNLEIYPPNGLKLPFQYMVA
;
A
#
# COMPACT_ATOMS: atom_id res chain seq x y z
N MET A 1 -8.44 -24.56 -7.85
CA MET A 1 -9.78 -25.21 -7.83
C MET A 1 -9.93 -26.02 -9.12
N VAL A 2 -10.67 -27.13 -9.08
CA VAL A 2 -10.85 -28.06 -10.20
C VAL A 2 -12.32 -28.12 -10.57
N ARG A 3 -12.64 -27.93 -11.87
CA ARG A 3 -13.99 -28.13 -12.41
C ARG A 3 -14.33 -29.62 -12.40
N PRO A 4 -15.45 -30.06 -11.80
CA PRO A 4 -15.83 -31.47 -11.80
C PRO A 4 -16.07 -32.03 -13.20
N GLN A 5 -15.74 -33.29 -13.42
CA GLN A 5 -16.03 -33.99 -14.67
C GLN A 5 -17.55 -33.99 -14.95
N GLY A 6 -17.94 -33.61 -16.17
CA GLY A 6 -19.35 -33.48 -16.58
C GLY A 6 -20.07 -32.23 -16.06
N MET A 7 -19.36 -31.25 -15.51
CA MET A 7 -19.89 -29.91 -15.22
C MET A 7 -19.47 -28.95 -16.35
N SER A 8 -20.42 -28.22 -16.95
CA SER A 8 -20.10 -27.20 -17.95
C SER A 8 -19.62 -25.90 -17.27
N ALA A 9 -18.88 -25.06 -18.00
CA ALA A 9 -18.43 -23.75 -17.50
C ALA A 9 -19.60 -22.86 -17.04
N ALA A 10 -20.73 -22.92 -17.75
CA ALA A 10 -21.93 -22.17 -17.37
C ALA A 10 -22.52 -22.63 -16.02
N ILE A 11 -22.52 -23.94 -15.75
CA ILE A 11 -22.97 -24.48 -14.46
C ILE A 11 -21.98 -24.13 -13.35
N GLU A 12 -20.68 -24.20 -13.63
CA GLU A 12 -19.63 -23.78 -12.68
C GLU A 12 -19.81 -22.33 -12.26
N ASN A 13 -19.99 -21.39 -13.19
CA ASN A 13 -20.20 -19.97 -12.87
C ASN A 13 -21.42 -19.75 -11.96
N ARG A 14 -22.52 -20.49 -12.20
CA ARG A 14 -23.72 -20.44 -11.36
C ARG A 14 -23.49 -21.05 -9.98
N VAL A 15 -22.69 -22.10 -9.88
CA VAL A 15 -22.26 -22.69 -8.60
C VAL A 15 -21.39 -21.70 -7.83
N MET A 16 -20.43 -21.04 -8.48
CA MET A 16 -19.59 -20.01 -7.85
C MET A 16 -20.42 -18.86 -7.31
N LEU A 17 -21.39 -18.36 -8.09
CA LEU A 17 -22.33 -17.33 -7.63
C LEU A 17 -23.19 -17.80 -6.43
N ALA A 18 -23.62 -19.06 -6.42
CA ALA A 18 -24.34 -19.62 -5.27
C ALA A 18 -23.45 -19.71 -4.02
N LEU A 19 -22.19 -20.13 -4.17
CA LEU A 19 -21.24 -20.20 -3.06
C LEU A 19 -20.95 -18.81 -2.48
N ASP A 20 -20.79 -17.80 -3.34
CA ASP A 20 -20.61 -16.41 -2.94
C ASP A 20 -21.79 -15.90 -2.09
N ARG A 21 -23.02 -16.12 -2.56
CA ARG A 21 -24.24 -15.83 -1.79
C ARG A 21 -24.33 -16.58 -0.46
N MET A 22 -23.83 -17.81 -0.39
CA MET A 22 -23.80 -18.57 0.86
C MET A 22 -22.75 -18.04 1.84
N ILE A 23 -21.57 -17.66 1.34
CA ILE A 23 -20.41 -17.27 2.14
C ILE A 23 -20.53 -15.80 2.57
N GLU A 24 -20.77 -14.90 1.63
CA GLU A 24 -20.87 -13.45 1.88
C GLU A 24 -22.30 -13.04 2.26
N GLY A 25 -23.30 -13.58 1.57
CA GLY A 25 -24.71 -13.22 1.78
C GLY A 25 -25.42 -13.97 2.92
N GLY A 26 -24.79 -15.01 3.50
CA GLY A 26 -25.39 -15.83 4.56
C GLY A 26 -26.66 -16.60 4.14
N GLU A 27 -26.87 -16.77 2.84
CA GLU A 27 -28.00 -17.52 2.29
C GLU A 27 -27.87 -19.02 2.58
N GLY A 28 -29.00 -19.69 2.86
CA GLY A 28 -29.03 -21.14 2.92
C GLY A 28 -28.84 -21.76 1.53
N ILE A 29 -28.22 -22.94 1.45
CA ILE A 29 -27.90 -23.62 0.18
C ILE A 29 -29.06 -23.73 -0.82
N TYR A 30 -30.30 -23.87 -0.33
CA TYR A 30 -31.50 -23.90 -1.17
C TYR A 30 -31.80 -22.55 -1.82
N SER A 31 -31.77 -21.48 -1.04
CA SER A 31 -31.99 -20.11 -1.52
C SER A 31 -30.91 -19.74 -2.52
N ALA A 32 -29.65 -19.96 -2.16
CA ALA A 32 -28.52 -19.66 -3.00
C ALA A 32 -28.54 -20.44 -4.33
N ALA A 33 -28.87 -21.74 -4.29
CA ALA A 33 -29.00 -22.54 -5.51
C ALA A 33 -30.09 -22.00 -6.44
N ARG A 34 -31.27 -21.67 -5.89
CA ARG A 34 -32.41 -21.16 -6.66
C ARG A 34 -32.10 -19.79 -7.26
N SER A 35 -31.58 -18.87 -6.46
CA SER A 35 -31.23 -17.50 -6.88
C SER A 35 -30.14 -17.46 -7.96
N SER A 36 -29.21 -18.42 -7.93
CA SER A 36 -28.12 -18.50 -8.90
C SER A 36 -28.43 -19.42 -10.10
N GLY A 37 -29.64 -20.00 -10.19
CA GLY A 37 -30.04 -20.86 -11.31
C GLY A 37 -29.26 -22.18 -11.39
N THR A 38 -28.88 -22.75 -10.24
CA THR A 38 -28.17 -24.03 -10.11
C THR A 38 -28.93 -24.98 -9.17
N THR A 39 -28.35 -26.15 -8.88
CA THR A 39 -28.93 -27.13 -7.95
C THR A 39 -27.97 -27.41 -6.78
N ARG A 40 -28.53 -27.85 -5.65
CA ARG A 40 -27.74 -28.31 -4.50
C ARG A 40 -26.78 -29.45 -4.87
N ALA A 41 -27.21 -30.36 -5.75
CA ALA A 41 -26.38 -31.45 -6.22
C ALA A 41 -25.14 -30.93 -6.98
N SER A 42 -25.31 -29.91 -7.83
CA SER A 42 -24.20 -29.25 -8.52
C SER A 42 -23.24 -28.57 -7.55
N ILE A 43 -23.78 -27.89 -6.52
CA ILE A 43 -22.97 -27.25 -5.47
C ILE A 43 -22.16 -28.31 -4.70
N PHE A 44 -22.80 -29.39 -4.22
CA PHE A 44 -22.09 -30.47 -3.53
C PHE A 44 -21.07 -31.19 -4.42
N LYS A 45 -21.41 -31.44 -5.69
CA LYS A 45 -20.47 -32.04 -6.65
C LYS A 45 -19.21 -31.19 -6.80
N TRP A 46 -19.36 -29.87 -6.85
CA TRP A 46 -18.23 -28.94 -6.92
C TRP A 46 -17.44 -28.90 -5.61
N LEU A 47 -18.10 -28.81 -4.46
CA LEU A 47 -17.47 -28.79 -3.15
C LEU A 47 -16.64 -30.06 -2.89
N THR A 48 -17.20 -31.23 -3.21
CA THR A 48 -16.51 -32.52 -3.09
C THR A 48 -15.28 -32.59 -3.98
N ALA A 49 -15.40 -32.16 -5.25
CA ALA A 49 -14.26 -32.14 -6.18
C ALA A 49 -13.12 -31.22 -5.72
N ASN A 50 -13.44 -30.17 -4.95
CA ASN A 50 -12.48 -29.22 -4.39
C ASN A 50 -12.10 -29.52 -2.93
N ASN A 51 -12.55 -30.66 -2.38
CA ASN A 51 -12.29 -31.08 -1.00
C ASN A 51 -12.72 -30.04 0.06
N ILE A 52 -13.81 -29.31 -0.22
CA ILE A 52 -14.37 -28.30 0.68
C ILE A 52 -15.50 -28.94 1.49
N LYS A 53 -15.39 -28.85 2.82
CA LYS A 53 -16.35 -29.44 3.75
C LYS A 53 -17.54 -28.50 3.98
N THR A 54 -18.65 -29.08 4.42
CA THR A 54 -19.83 -28.34 4.86
C THR A 54 -20.27 -28.80 6.23
N ARG A 55 -20.89 -27.92 7.02
CA ARG A 55 -21.53 -28.29 8.28
C ARG A 55 -22.94 -27.71 8.38
N ILE A 56 -23.74 -28.25 9.28
CA ILE A 56 -25.03 -27.67 9.64
C ILE A 56 -24.79 -26.57 10.69
N GLY A 57 -25.23 -25.36 10.38
CA GLY A 57 -25.18 -24.18 11.24
C GLY A 57 -26.45 -23.98 12.06
N SER A 58 -26.50 -22.87 12.79
CA SER A 58 -27.68 -22.43 13.54
C SER A 58 -28.90 -22.29 12.61
N GLY A 59 -30.03 -22.87 13.01
CA GLY A 59 -31.26 -22.88 12.20
C GLY A 59 -31.24 -23.87 11.02
N GLY A 60 -30.37 -24.90 11.05
CA GLY A 60 -30.37 -25.98 10.05
C GLY A 60 -29.75 -25.59 8.70
N LYS A 61 -29.19 -24.38 8.56
CA LYS A 61 -28.56 -23.91 7.33
C LYS A 61 -27.25 -24.64 7.09
N ILE A 62 -27.01 -25.08 5.85
CA ILE A 62 -25.71 -25.64 5.45
C ILE A 62 -24.72 -24.49 5.25
N ILE A 63 -23.63 -24.53 6.00
CA ILE A 63 -22.52 -23.56 5.94
C ILE A 63 -21.35 -24.23 5.23
N VAL A 64 -20.82 -23.56 4.21
CA VAL A 64 -19.57 -23.95 3.56
C VAL A 64 -18.43 -23.63 4.52
N GLU A 65 -17.64 -24.64 4.86
CA GLU A 65 -16.51 -24.46 5.73
C GLU A 65 -15.33 -23.92 4.92
N PRO A 66 -14.68 -22.82 5.36
CA PRO A 66 -13.44 -22.39 4.75
C PRO A 66 -12.42 -23.55 4.83
N PRO A 67 -11.59 -23.74 3.78
CA PRO A 67 -10.48 -24.67 3.82
C PRO A 67 -9.62 -24.46 5.07
N MET A 68 -8.96 -25.52 5.56
CA MET A 68 -8.14 -25.42 6.77
C MET A 68 -7.07 -24.32 6.65
N GLU A 69 -6.50 -24.14 5.47
CA GLU A 69 -5.53 -23.08 5.20
C GLU A 69 -6.09 -21.67 5.40
N ALA A 70 -7.31 -21.40 4.90
CA ALA A 70 -8.00 -20.13 5.12
C ALA A 70 -8.29 -19.91 6.62
N ARG A 71 -8.63 -20.96 7.35
CA ARG A 71 -8.83 -20.90 8.80
C ARG A 71 -7.53 -20.62 9.54
N VAL A 72 -6.42 -21.21 9.10
CA VAL A 72 -5.08 -20.94 9.67
C VAL A 72 -4.69 -19.48 9.43
N ASN A 73 -4.90 -18.95 8.22
CA ASN A 73 -4.63 -17.52 7.95
C ASN A 73 -5.50 -16.62 8.85
N SER A 74 -6.80 -16.89 8.95
CA SER A 74 -7.71 -16.15 9.84
C SER A 74 -7.31 -16.23 11.32
N PHE A 75 -6.84 -17.41 11.75
CA PHE A 75 -6.31 -17.64 13.10
C PHE A 75 -5.06 -16.81 13.37
N LEU A 76 -4.08 -16.84 12.47
CA LEU A 76 -2.83 -16.09 12.59
C LEU A 76 -3.07 -14.57 12.53
N SER A 77 -3.92 -14.08 11.62
CA SER A 77 -4.33 -12.67 11.59
C SER A 77 -4.98 -12.24 12.90
N SER A 78 -5.86 -13.07 13.46
CA SER A 78 -6.51 -12.79 14.75
C SER A 78 -5.51 -12.70 15.90
N MET A 79 -4.50 -13.58 15.91
CA MET A 79 -3.42 -13.52 16.91
C MET A 79 -2.54 -12.28 16.74
N ALA A 80 -2.22 -11.89 15.50
CA ALA A 80 -1.46 -10.67 15.21
C ALA A 80 -2.20 -9.39 15.67
N GLN A 81 -3.53 -9.39 15.63
CA GLN A 81 -4.39 -8.34 16.19
C GLN A 81 -4.50 -8.39 17.74
N GLY A 82 -3.66 -9.19 18.41
CA GLY A 82 -3.59 -9.26 19.87
C GLY A 82 -4.59 -10.21 20.53
N LYS A 83 -5.37 -11.00 19.78
CA LYS A 83 -6.28 -11.99 20.37
C LYS A 83 -5.48 -13.18 20.92
N SER A 84 -5.93 -13.72 22.05
CA SER A 84 -5.38 -14.98 22.58
C SER A 84 -5.62 -16.14 21.60
N ALA A 85 -4.76 -17.16 21.62
CA ALA A 85 -4.89 -18.30 20.72
C ALA A 85 -6.26 -19.01 20.83
N THR A 86 -6.84 -19.09 22.03
CA THR A 86 -8.20 -19.65 22.21
C THR A 86 -9.26 -18.79 21.54
N ALA A 87 -9.19 -17.46 21.66
CA ALA A 87 -10.13 -16.55 21.01
C ALA A 87 -9.96 -16.56 19.49
N ALA A 88 -8.73 -16.53 18.99
CA ALA A 88 -8.40 -16.64 17.57
C ALA A 88 -8.91 -17.96 16.94
N ALA A 89 -8.80 -19.08 17.67
CA ALA A 89 -9.32 -20.36 17.22
C ALA A 89 -10.85 -20.33 17.05
N LYS A 90 -11.56 -19.70 17.98
CA LYS A 90 -13.03 -19.53 17.87
C LYS A 90 -13.41 -18.67 16.67
N VAL A 91 -12.70 -17.56 16.44
CA VAL A 91 -12.95 -16.65 15.30
C VAL A 91 -12.75 -17.37 13.96
N SER A 92 -11.72 -18.20 13.84
CA SER A 92 -11.45 -19.03 12.65
C SER A 92 -12.32 -20.30 12.56
N GLY A 93 -13.26 -20.48 13.48
CA GLY A 93 -14.21 -21.59 13.50
C GLY A 93 -13.57 -22.96 13.80
N THR A 94 -12.53 -23.00 14.62
CA THR A 94 -11.79 -24.21 14.99
C THR A 94 -11.49 -24.26 16.50
N THR A 95 -10.58 -25.14 16.93
CA THR A 95 -10.13 -25.25 18.32
C THR A 95 -8.62 -25.05 18.44
N LEU A 96 -8.16 -24.62 19.62
CA LEU A 96 -6.73 -24.54 19.94
C LEU A 96 -6.03 -25.91 19.82
N ASN A 97 -6.72 -27.00 20.19
CA ASN A 97 -6.18 -28.35 20.08
C ASN A 97 -5.94 -28.78 18.62
N THR A 98 -6.75 -28.27 17.69
CA THR A 98 -6.52 -28.44 16.26
C THR A 98 -5.34 -27.57 15.80
N MET A 99 -5.37 -26.27 16.11
CA MET A 99 -4.38 -25.31 15.62
C MET A 99 -2.96 -25.59 16.10
N LYS A 100 -2.78 -26.03 17.35
CA LYS A 100 -1.45 -26.35 17.89
C LYS A 100 -0.76 -27.53 17.20
N LYS A 101 -1.49 -28.34 16.42
CA LYS A 101 -0.95 -29.49 15.66
C LYS A 101 -0.62 -29.12 14.21
N ILE A 102 -1.05 -27.94 13.75
CA ILE A 102 -0.81 -27.51 12.38
C ILE A 102 0.64 -27.03 12.26
N THR A 103 1.31 -27.50 11.22
CA THR A 103 2.65 -27.07 10.84
C THR A 103 2.65 -26.33 9.51
N ARG A 104 3.60 -25.42 9.35
CA ARG A 104 3.93 -24.73 8.09
C ARG A 104 5.43 -24.80 7.86
N ILE A 105 5.81 -24.66 6.60
CA ILE A 105 7.21 -24.61 6.19
C ILE A 105 7.74 -23.21 6.54
N ASP A 106 8.91 -23.13 7.17
CA ASP A 106 9.64 -21.89 7.38
C ASP A 106 10.59 -21.55 6.21
N SER A 107 11.31 -20.44 6.32
CA SER A 107 12.27 -20.00 5.30
C SER A 107 13.43 -20.97 5.06
N SER A 108 13.70 -21.90 5.98
CA SER A 108 14.73 -22.93 5.84
C SER A 108 14.22 -24.22 5.18
N GLY A 109 12.90 -24.31 4.94
CA GLY A 109 12.25 -25.53 4.44
C GLY A 109 11.77 -26.47 5.57
N ALA A 110 12.01 -26.14 6.84
CA ALA A 110 11.63 -26.96 7.97
C ALA A 110 10.14 -26.81 8.31
N ARG A 111 9.49 -27.91 8.70
CA ARG A 111 8.10 -27.85 9.20
C ARG A 111 8.08 -27.48 10.68
N ILE A 112 7.58 -26.29 10.98
CA ILE A 112 7.41 -25.79 12.35
C ILE A 112 5.93 -25.65 12.69
N ASN A 113 5.58 -25.79 13.97
CA ASN A 113 4.20 -25.53 14.42
C ASN A 113 3.85 -24.06 14.21
N ILE A 114 2.59 -23.78 13.85
CA ILE A 114 2.14 -22.38 13.65
C ILE A 114 2.12 -21.56 14.94
N ILE A 115 2.06 -22.23 16.10
CA ILE A 115 2.11 -21.62 17.43
C ILE A 115 3.01 -22.45 18.35
N SER A 116 3.59 -21.79 19.35
CA SER A 116 4.35 -22.42 20.43
C SER A 116 3.97 -21.80 21.78
N LYS A 117 4.32 -22.46 22.88
CA LYS A 117 4.16 -21.89 24.22
C LYS A 117 5.38 -21.01 24.55
N VAL A 118 5.12 -19.75 24.89
CA VAL A 118 6.09 -18.82 25.45
C VAL A 118 5.64 -18.50 26.87
N GLY A 119 6.33 -19.08 27.86
CA GLY A 119 5.87 -19.09 29.25
C GLY A 119 4.50 -19.76 29.40
N SER A 120 3.52 -19.03 29.94
CA SER A 120 2.15 -19.52 30.14
C SER A 120 1.21 -19.26 28.94
N LYS A 121 1.66 -18.53 27.91
CA LYS A 121 0.83 -18.10 26.78
C LYS A 121 1.21 -18.83 25.50
N TRP A 122 0.24 -18.96 24.59
CA TRP A 122 0.49 -19.40 23.23
C TRP A 122 0.80 -18.18 22.38
N ASP A 123 1.93 -18.23 21.67
CA ASP A 123 2.36 -17.21 20.74
C ASP A 123 2.46 -17.79 19.33
N SER A 124 2.26 -16.95 18.33
CA SER A 124 2.42 -17.29 16.92
C SER A 124 3.90 -17.43 16.59
N ASN A 125 4.26 -18.46 15.83
CA ASN A 125 5.60 -18.55 15.24
C ASN A 125 5.69 -17.83 13.88
N PHE A 126 4.57 -17.31 13.38
CA PHE A 126 4.46 -16.63 12.11
C PHE A 126 3.95 -15.20 12.29
N VAL A 127 4.42 -14.28 11.45
CA VAL A 127 3.98 -12.89 11.41
C VAL A 127 3.31 -12.60 10.07
N PRO A 128 2.24 -11.78 10.05
CA PRO A 128 1.67 -11.33 8.80
C PRO A 128 2.66 -10.38 8.09
N ILE A 129 2.77 -10.51 6.78
CA ILE A 129 3.45 -9.56 5.91
C ILE A 129 2.40 -9.06 4.93
N TYR A 130 2.10 -7.77 5.07
CA TYR A 130 1.30 -7.03 4.12
C TYR A 130 2.24 -6.41 3.09
N ASP A 131 1.76 -6.33 1.86
CA ASP A 131 2.43 -5.68 0.76
C ASP A 131 1.57 -4.48 0.33
N HIS A 132 2.05 -3.27 0.60
CA HIS A 132 1.31 -2.03 0.41
C HIS A 132 1.94 -1.17 -0.68
N ASN A 133 1.08 -0.56 -1.50
CA ASN A 133 1.47 0.53 -2.38
C ASN A 133 1.17 1.85 -1.67
N LEU A 134 2.21 2.55 -1.22
CA LEU A 134 2.07 3.84 -0.52
C LEU A 134 2.25 4.99 -1.51
N VAL A 135 1.47 6.04 -1.30
CA VAL A 135 1.59 7.30 -2.03
C VAL A 135 1.80 8.41 -1.02
N VAL A 136 2.94 9.10 -1.14
CA VAL A 136 3.23 10.32 -0.38
C VAL A 136 3.06 11.50 -1.31
N TYR A 137 2.31 12.52 -0.92
CA TYR A 137 2.05 13.66 -1.80
C TYR A 137 1.86 14.95 -1.03
N GLY A 138 2.18 16.06 -1.69
CA GLY A 138 2.13 17.37 -1.07
C GLY A 138 2.22 18.52 -2.06
N LYS A 139 2.40 19.72 -1.52
CA LYS A 139 2.61 20.95 -2.29
C LYS A 139 4.07 21.40 -2.17
N LEU A 140 4.47 22.30 -3.06
CA LEU A 140 5.78 22.93 -3.05
C LEU A 140 5.66 24.40 -2.61
N LEU A 141 6.67 24.88 -1.90
CA LEU A 141 6.88 26.30 -1.62
C LEU A 141 8.01 26.77 -2.54
N GLY A 142 7.89 27.98 -3.08
CA GLY A 142 8.97 28.63 -3.82
C GLY A 142 9.62 29.74 -2.99
N PHE A 143 10.45 30.53 -3.67
CA PHE A 143 11.09 31.69 -3.08
C PHE A 143 10.09 32.63 -2.37
N GLY A 144 10.42 33.03 -1.13
CA GLY A 144 9.54 33.82 -0.26
C GLY A 144 8.41 33.02 0.41
N ASP A 145 8.52 31.69 0.45
CA ASP A 145 7.57 30.76 1.09
C ASP A 145 6.15 30.79 0.52
N ASN A 146 6.05 31.24 -0.73
CA ASN A 146 4.81 31.24 -1.46
C ASN A 146 4.50 29.83 -1.96
N LEU A 147 3.31 29.34 -1.63
CA LEU A 147 2.80 28.08 -2.17
C LEU A 147 2.81 28.16 -3.70
N GLN A 148 3.43 27.16 -4.33
CA GLN A 148 3.42 27.03 -5.78
C GLN A 148 2.06 26.47 -6.22
N GLY A 149 1.44 27.10 -7.22
CA GLY A 149 0.06 26.83 -7.60
C GLY A 149 -0.96 27.55 -6.70
N ARG A 150 -2.21 27.12 -6.70
CA ARG A 150 -3.30 27.84 -6.00
C ARG A 150 -3.21 27.69 -4.47
N PRO A 151 -3.40 28.77 -3.69
CA PRO A 151 -3.63 28.66 -2.25
C PRO A 151 -5.00 28.03 -1.98
N GLY A 152 -5.05 26.83 -1.38
CA GLY A 152 -6.32 26.19 -1.03
C GLY A 152 -6.22 24.74 -0.53
N THR A 153 -7.26 24.30 0.16
CA THR A 153 -7.44 22.96 0.75
C THR A 153 -7.79 21.85 -0.24
N THR A 154 -7.95 22.18 -1.53
CA THR A 154 -8.37 21.29 -2.61
C THR A 154 -7.22 21.08 -3.59
N ALA A 155 -6.69 19.85 -3.64
CA ALA A 155 -5.61 19.42 -4.53
C ALA A 155 -6.06 18.26 -5.42
N GLY A 156 -5.55 18.17 -6.65
CA GLY A 156 -5.64 16.99 -7.50
C GLY A 156 -6.76 16.97 -8.55
N PRO A 157 -6.76 15.96 -9.45
CA PRO A 157 -7.55 15.90 -10.69
C PRO A 157 -9.06 15.66 -10.51
N LEU A 158 -9.54 15.56 -9.26
CA LEU A 158 -10.88 15.04 -8.97
C LEU A 158 -12.05 16.02 -9.13
N LYS A 159 -11.82 17.26 -9.59
CA LYS A 159 -12.94 18.14 -9.96
C LYS A 159 -13.37 17.94 -11.42
N ARG A 160 -14.03 16.81 -11.69
CA ARG A 160 -14.94 16.68 -12.85
C ARG A 160 -15.96 17.82 -12.76
N GLY A 161 -15.84 18.81 -13.65
CA GLY A 161 -16.72 19.99 -13.70
C GLY A 161 -16.03 21.35 -13.65
N ALA A 162 -14.70 21.41 -13.44
CA ALA A 162 -13.95 22.68 -13.45
C ALA A 162 -13.12 22.95 -14.72
N LEU A 163 -13.06 22.01 -15.66
CA LEU A 163 -12.29 22.16 -16.91
C LEU A 163 -12.76 23.36 -17.76
N ASN A 164 -14.05 23.71 -17.70
CA ASN A 164 -14.64 24.77 -18.53
C ASN A 164 -14.68 26.14 -17.83
N ARG A 165 -14.15 26.27 -16.60
CA ARG A 165 -14.11 27.54 -15.82
C ARG A 165 -12.76 27.81 -15.15
N ALA A 166 -11.74 27.02 -15.46
CA ALA A 166 -10.38 27.26 -14.99
C ALA A 166 -9.76 28.41 -15.81
N ASP A 167 -9.00 29.28 -15.15
CA ASP A 167 -8.21 30.34 -15.80
C ASP A 167 -7.29 29.72 -16.87
N PRO A 168 -7.12 30.32 -18.06
CA PRO A 168 -6.17 29.81 -19.06
C PRO A 168 -4.72 29.72 -18.53
N ASN A 169 -4.38 30.52 -17.52
CA ASN A 169 -3.10 30.51 -16.78
C ASN A 169 -3.17 29.70 -15.47
N TYR A 170 -4.24 28.92 -15.26
CA TYR A 170 -4.44 28.08 -14.09
C TYR A 170 -3.39 26.96 -14.05
N ALA A 171 -2.59 26.88 -12.98
CA ALA A 171 -1.72 25.75 -12.73
C ALA A 171 -1.93 25.24 -11.30
N ASP A 172 -2.46 24.01 -11.13
CA ASP A 172 -2.31 23.30 -9.86
C ASP A 172 -1.01 22.53 -9.87
N ILE A 173 -0.16 22.79 -8.87
CA ILE A 173 1.15 22.17 -8.75
C ILE A 173 1.14 21.28 -7.51
N TRP A 174 1.53 20.02 -7.66
CA TRP A 174 1.75 19.12 -6.53
C TRP A 174 2.88 18.15 -6.88
N TRP A 175 3.32 17.41 -5.89
CA TRP A 175 4.25 16.32 -6.09
C TRP A 175 3.70 15.05 -5.47
N GLN A 176 4.18 13.92 -5.98
CA GLN A 176 3.87 12.58 -5.54
C GLN A 176 5.16 11.76 -5.47
N TYR A 177 5.21 10.85 -4.52
CA TYR A 177 6.20 9.81 -4.41
C TYR A 177 5.46 8.48 -4.24
N ASP A 178 5.53 7.66 -5.27
CA ASP A 178 4.88 6.36 -5.33
C ASP A 178 5.85 5.28 -4.89
N LEU A 179 5.48 4.55 -3.85
CA LEU A 179 6.26 3.46 -3.27
C LEU A 179 5.48 2.16 -3.39
N GLU A 180 5.78 1.39 -4.44
CA GLU A 180 5.10 0.13 -4.71
C GLU A 180 5.83 -1.03 -4.07
N GLY A 181 5.11 -1.94 -3.39
CA GLY A 181 5.72 -3.15 -2.85
C GLY A 181 6.29 -3.01 -1.43
N LEU A 182 5.83 -2.04 -0.64
CA LEU A 182 6.31 -1.87 0.74
C LEU A 182 5.81 -3.03 1.60
N LYS A 183 6.73 -3.91 2.00
CA LYS A 183 6.42 -5.04 2.88
C LYS A 183 6.47 -4.63 4.34
N THR A 184 5.44 -4.92 5.11
CA THR A 184 5.41 -4.58 6.53
C THR A 184 4.49 -5.50 7.32
N THR A 185 4.77 -5.66 8.61
CA THR A 185 3.86 -6.37 9.53
C THR A 185 2.60 -5.58 9.89
N MET A 186 2.52 -4.31 9.48
CA MET A 186 1.45 -3.38 9.80
C MET A 186 0.31 -3.43 8.80
N SER A 187 -0.94 -3.29 9.29
CA SER A 187 -2.09 -3.07 8.42
C SER A 187 -1.97 -1.73 7.68
N ALA A 188 -2.78 -1.53 6.64
CA ALA A 188 -2.79 -0.31 5.84
C ALA A 188 -2.84 0.99 6.67
N ALA A 189 -3.73 1.06 7.67
CA ALA A 189 -3.91 2.26 8.49
C ALA A 189 -2.69 2.52 9.39
N GLU A 190 -2.13 1.47 9.98
CA GLU A 190 -0.93 1.54 10.82
C GLU A 190 0.29 1.92 9.99
N ALA A 191 0.47 1.29 8.82
CA ALA A 191 1.58 1.53 7.91
C ALA A 191 1.64 3.00 7.47
N VAL A 192 0.52 3.59 7.09
CA VAL A 192 0.45 5.01 6.69
C VAL A 192 0.90 5.94 7.82
N GLN A 193 0.46 5.69 9.07
CA GLN A 193 0.82 6.52 10.21
C GLN A 193 2.29 6.34 10.59
N PHE A 194 2.76 5.10 10.61
CA PHE A 194 4.11 4.74 11.03
C PHE A 194 5.17 5.22 10.03
N TRP A 195 4.98 4.95 8.73
CA TRP A 195 6.00 5.21 7.71
C TRP A 195 6.10 6.67 7.28
N LYS A 196 5.03 7.46 7.47
CA LYS A 196 4.98 8.87 7.07
C LYS A 196 6.21 9.70 7.48
N PRO A 197 6.61 9.78 8.77
CA PRO A 197 7.77 10.59 9.16
C PRO A 197 9.07 10.14 8.49
N PHE A 198 9.28 8.84 8.33
CA PHE A 198 10.49 8.28 7.71
C PHE A 198 10.54 8.59 6.21
N LEU A 199 9.43 8.40 5.49
CA LEU A 199 9.33 8.70 4.07
C LEU A 199 9.53 10.20 3.80
N VAL A 200 8.90 11.06 4.59
CA VAL A 200 9.06 12.51 4.48
C VAL A 200 10.51 12.92 4.75
N SER A 201 11.13 12.37 5.79
CA SER A 201 12.54 12.65 6.10
C SER A 201 13.48 12.16 4.99
N ALA A 202 13.24 10.98 4.44
CA ALA A 202 14.03 10.44 3.34
C ALA A 202 13.90 11.32 2.09
N LEU A 203 12.68 11.68 1.69
CA LEU A 203 12.44 12.59 0.56
C LEU A 203 13.11 13.94 0.77
N GLY A 204 12.96 14.55 1.94
CA GLY A 204 13.63 15.80 2.27
C GLY A 204 15.15 15.68 2.18
N GLY A 205 15.72 14.60 2.71
CA GLY A 205 17.15 14.32 2.66
C GLY A 205 17.71 14.05 1.26
N HIS A 206 16.88 13.56 0.33
CA HIS A 206 17.26 13.37 -1.07
C HIS A 206 17.11 14.67 -1.89
N LEU A 207 16.04 15.43 -1.66
CA LEU A 207 15.56 16.41 -2.64
C LEU A 207 15.87 17.88 -2.28
N GLU A 208 16.03 18.21 -1.00
CA GLU A 208 16.22 19.59 -0.53
C GLU A 208 17.68 20.04 -0.31
N PRO A 209 18.67 19.17 -0.04
CA PRO A 209 20.06 19.60 0.10
C PRO A 209 20.68 20.13 -1.20
N TYR A 210 21.46 21.21 -1.09
CA TYR A 210 22.18 21.84 -2.21
C TYR A 210 23.45 21.06 -2.59
N ARG A 211 23.28 19.88 -3.20
CA ARG A 211 24.38 18.95 -3.52
C ARG A 211 24.64 18.80 -5.03
N ILE A 212 23.78 19.35 -5.88
CA ILE A 212 23.87 19.22 -7.32
C ILE A 212 24.64 20.42 -7.87
N LYS A 213 25.77 20.17 -8.54
CA LYS A 213 26.53 21.22 -9.22
C LYS A 213 25.88 21.54 -10.57
N ASN A 214 25.27 22.71 -10.70
CA ASN A 214 24.65 23.18 -11.94
C ASN A 214 24.82 24.70 -12.10
N LEU A 215 26.02 25.12 -12.54
CA LEU A 215 26.37 26.52 -12.71
C LEU A 215 25.45 27.24 -13.71
N ALA A 216 25.05 26.59 -14.80
CA ALA A 216 24.19 27.20 -15.81
C ALA A 216 22.81 27.58 -15.25
N LEU A 217 22.20 26.70 -14.46
CA LEU A 217 20.94 26.99 -13.77
C LEU A 217 21.13 28.07 -12.70
N GLY A 218 22.22 28.00 -11.94
CA GLY A 218 22.57 29.01 -10.95
C GLY A 218 22.71 30.40 -11.56
N GLN A 219 23.46 30.53 -12.65
CA GLN A 219 23.59 31.79 -13.41
C GLN A 219 22.22 32.29 -13.90
N LYS A 220 21.35 31.40 -14.37
CA LYS A 220 19.98 31.76 -14.74
C LYS A 220 19.19 32.34 -13.55
N PHE A 221 19.30 31.74 -12.36
CA PHE A 221 18.66 32.26 -11.15
C PHE A 221 19.20 33.63 -10.72
N MET A 222 20.52 33.83 -10.82
CA MET A 222 21.19 35.07 -10.43
C MET A 222 20.84 36.29 -11.31
N THR A 223 20.15 36.09 -12.45
CA THR A 223 19.58 37.20 -13.24
C THR A 223 18.49 37.99 -12.50
N ASN A 224 17.86 37.39 -11.47
CA ASN A 224 16.87 38.07 -10.65
C ASN A 224 17.53 38.71 -9.41
N ALA A 225 17.46 40.04 -9.30
CA ALA A 225 18.09 40.79 -8.22
C ALA A 225 17.66 40.34 -6.81
N LYS A 226 16.41 39.90 -6.62
CA LYS A 226 15.94 39.41 -5.31
C LYS A 226 16.55 38.05 -4.97
N VAL A 227 16.72 37.19 -5.97
CA VAL A 227 17.38 35.88 -5.81
C VAL A 227 18.87 36.07 -5.53
N ALA A 228 19.54 36.98 -6.24
CA ALA A 228 20.94 37.29 -5.98
C ALA A 228 21.16 37.81 -4.54
N ALA A 229 20.29 38.70 -4.06
CA ALA A 229 20.34 39.18 -2.68
C ALA A 229 20.13 38.05 -1.64
N ASP A 230 19.17 37.15 -1.89
CA ASP A 230 18.92 35.99 -1.01
C ASP A 230 20.07 34.98 -1.04
N ALA A 231 20.67 34.72 -2.20
CA ALA A 231 21.81 33.81 -2.31
C ALA A 231 23.04 34.31 -1.54
N VAL A 232 23.24 35.63 -1.45
CA VAL A 232 24.24 36.26 -0.59
C VAL A 232 23.89 36.08 0.88
N SER A 233 22.64 36.38 1.29
CA SER A 233 22.23 36.28 2.69
C SER A 233 22.27 34.85 3.23
N ASP A 234 21.98 33.87 2.38
CA ASP A 234 21.96 32.45 2.72
C ASP A 234 23.34 31.78 2.54
N ASN A 235 24.39 32.55 2.23
CA ASN A 235 25.75 32.06 2.02
C ASN A 235 25.83 30.92 0.99
N ARG A 236 25.08 31.04 -0.11
CA ARG A 236 25.01 30.03 -1.17
C ARG A 236 26.05 30.22 -2.27
N LEU A 237 26.77 31.34 -2.26
CA LEU A 237 27.74 31.68 -3.30
C LEU A 237 29.12 31.08 -3.00
N THR A 238 29.85 30.71 -4.04
CA THR A 238 31.26 30.36 -3.95
C THR A 238 32.11 31.59 -3.63
N ALA A 239 33.41 31.38 -3.37
CA ALA A 239 34.36 32.48 -3.19
C ALA A 239 34.47 33.40 -4.42
N SER A 240 34.16 32.90 -5.62
CA SER A 240 34.09 33.69 -6.86
C SER A 240 32.75 34.40 -7.08
N GLY A 241 31.78 34.24 -6.16
CA GLY A 241 30.46 34.88 -6.22
C GLY A 241 29.42 34.09 -7.02
N ASP A 242 29.70 32.84 -7.37
CA ASP A 242 28.83 32.02 -8.22
C ASP A 242 27.87 31.16 -7.40
N LEU A 243 26.61 31.07 -7.84
CA LEU A 243 25.65 30.09 -7.32
C LEU A 243 25.86 28.76 -8.05
N GLU A 244 26.76 27.90 -7.58
CA GLU A 244 27.05 26.63 -8.25
C GLU A 244 26.18 25.46 -7.80
N ASN A 245 25.80 25.44 -6.53
CA ASN A 245 25.11 24.31 -5.90
C ASN A 245 23.60 24.58 -5.78
N VAL A 246 22.82 23.69 -6.38
CA VAL A 246 21.36 23.67 -6.32
C VAL A 246 20.89 22.36 -5.68
N ASN A 247 19.65 22.33 -5.21
CA ASN A 247 19.02 21.09 -4.75
C ASN A 247 18.33 20.36 -5.91
N GLU A 248 17.92 19.11 -5.69
CA GLU A 248 17.33 18.29 -6.75
C GLU A 248 16.02 18.90 -7.26
N LEU A 249 15.19 19.48 -6.37
CA LEU A 249 13.95 20.14 -6.78
C LEU A 249 14.21 21.39 -7.65
N GLU A 250 15.20 22.20 -7.30
CA GLU A 250 15.65 23.35 -8.07
C GLU A 250 16.15 22.90 -9.44
N ASN A 251 16.95 21.84 -9.48
CA ASN A 251 17.48 21.25 -10.71
C ASN A 251 16.38 20.72 -11.62
N LEU A 252 15.41 19.98 -11.07
CA LEU A 252 14.29 19.40 -11.80
C LEU A 252 13.30 20.44 -12.33
N LEU A 253 12.97 21.43 -11.49
CA LEU A 253 11.86 22.36 -11.77
C LEU A 253 12.33 23.73 -12.26
N ALA A 254 13.64 23.97 -12.30
CA ALA A 254 14.26 25.25 -12.64
C ALA A 254 13.63 26.42 -11.88
N ARG A 255 13.37 26.25 -10.58
CA ARG A 255 12.79 27.25 -9.67
C ARG A 255 13.66 27.40 -8.43
N TYR A 256 14.11 28.62 -8.14
CA TYR A 256 14.99 28.90 -7.01
C TYR A 256 14.30 28.70 -5.65
N LYS A 257 15.03 28.11 -4.69
CA LYS A 257 14.64 27.85 -3.30
C LYS A 257 13.31 27.11 -3.18
N ILE A 258 13.04 26.22 -4.13
CA ILE A 258 11.87 25.35 -4.10
C ILE A 258 12.07 24.24 -3.05
N ARG A 259 11.01 23.98 -2.28
CA ARG A 259 11.01 23.05 -1.13
C ARG A 259 9.63 22.50 -0.86
N PHE A 260 9.53 21.48 -0.01
CA PHE A 260 8.25 20.92 0.39
C PHE A 260 7.45 21.85 1.30
N ALA A 261 6.14 21.90 1.08
CA ALA A 261 5.22 22.50 2.05
C ALA A 261 5.10 21.59 3.29
N LYS A 262 4.91 22.20 4.47
CA LYS A 262 4.79 21.47 5.74
C LYS A 262 3.68 20.42 5.75
N LYS A 263 2.58 20.66 5.03
CA LYS A 263 1.47 19.71 4.92
C LYS A 263 1.77 18.67 3.84
N ILE A 264 2.14 17.48 4.29
CA ILE A 264 2.35 16.29 3.45
C ILE A 264 1.35 15.21 3.85
N ASN A 265 0.75 14.56 2.85
CA ASN A 265 -0.21 13.49 3.01
C ASN A 265 0.42 12.16 2.61
N VAL A 266 -0.06 11.08 3.22
CA VAL A 266 0.32 9.71 2.89
C VAL A 266 -0.96 8.88 2.85
N GLY A 267 -1.04 7.97 1.89
CA GLY A 267 -2.16 7.02 1.77
C GLY A 267 -1.72 5.73 1.09
N ILE A 268 -2.63 4.76 1.08
CA ILE A 268 -2.51 3.57 0.23
C ILE A 268 -3.05 3.93 -1.15
N ASP A 269 -2.36 3.53 -2.22
CA ASP A 269 -2.85 3.70 -3.58
C ASP A 269 -4.08 2.82 -3.82
N SER A 270 -5.27 3.43 -3.79
CA SER A 270 -6.53 2.74 -4.06
C SER A 270 -6.71 2.37 -5.54
N ASN A 271 -5.94 2.97 -6.46
CA ASN A 271 -6.00 2.64 -7.88
C ASN A 271 -5.11 1.45 -8.23
N ARG A 272 -4.15 1.13 -7.36
CA ARG A 272 -3.23 0.00 -7.46
C ARG A 272 -3.32 -0.86 -6.20
N ILE A 273 -4.53 -1.25 -5.79
CA ILE A 273 -4.71 -2.13 -4.63
C ILE A 273 -4.03 -3.46 -4.93
N ASN A 274 -2.97 -3.76 -4.17
CA ASN A 274 -2.43 -5.10 -4.11
C ASN A 274 -3.37 -5.95 -3.23
N PRO A 275 -3.92 -7.09 -3.69
CA PRO A 275 -4.71 -7.97 -2.85
C PRO A 275 -3.99 -8.35 -1.54
N ALA A 276 -2.65 -8.48 -1.60
CA ALA A 276 -1.79 -8.72 -0.44
C ALA A 276 -1.76 -7.56 0.59
N SER A 277 -2.25 -6.37 0.24
CA SER A 277 -2.50 -5.29 1.21
C SER A 277 -3.63 -5.60 2.18
N SER A 278 -4.54 -6.52 1.82
CA SER A 278 -5.71 -6.90 2.63
C SER A 278 -5.67 -8.35 3.12
N THR A 279 -5.02 -9.24 2.36
CA THR A 279 -4.79 -10.63 2.75
C THR A 279 -3.28 -10.86 2.91
N PRO A 280 -2.74 -10.81 4.14
CA PRO A 280 -1.30 -10.90 4.34
C PRO A 280 -0.79 -12.31 4.03
N GLU A 281 0.46 -12.37 3.58
CA GLU A 281 1.23 -13.60 3.63
C GLU A 281 1.73 -13.83 5.06
N PHE A 282 2.09 -15.05 5.41
CA PHE A 282 2.61 -15.38 6.74
C PHE A 282 3.99 -15.98 6.63
N VAL A 283 4.98 -15.29 7.19
CA VAL A 283 6.38 -15.74 7.24
C VAL A 283 6.74 -16.15 8.66
N SER A 284 7.71 -17.05 8.81
CA SER A 284 8.22 -17.43 10.13
C SER A 284 8.83 -16.21 10.83
N LYS A 285 8.77 -16.14 12.16
CA LYS A 285 9.47 -15.13 12.95
C LYS A 285 10.99 -15.15 12.77
N THR A 286 11.53 -16.25 12.27
CA THR A 286 12.96 -16.43 11.94
C THR A 286 13.29 -16.10 10.49
N ASP A 287 12.32 -15.61 9.71
CA ASP A 287 12.53 -15.28 8.30
C ASP A 287 13.52 -14.10 8.16
N PRO A 288 14.60 -14.23 7.36
CA PRO A 288 15.55 -13.14 7.13
C PRO A 288 14.91 -11.86 6.59
N LEU A 289 13.74 -11.94 5.94
CA LEU A 289 12.96 -10.79 5.51
C LEU A 289 12.65 -9.83 6.68
N LEU A 290 12.51 -10.34 7.90
CA LEU A 290 12.18 -9.55 9.09
C LEU A 290 13.38 -8.85 9.69
N THR A 291 14.59 -9.38 9.49
CA THR A 291 15.82 -8.87 10.11
C THR A 291 16.71 -8.09 9.15
N ASN A 292 16.57 -8.33 7.84
CA ASN A 292 17.39 -7.70 6.83
C ASN A 292 16.82 -6.35 6.43
N ILE A 293 17.69 -5.36 6.24
CA ILE A 293 17.33 -4.09 5.60
C ILE A 293 16.90 -4.39 4.16
N GLN A 294 15.68 -3.98 3.84
CA GLN A 294 15.13 -4.00 2.51
C GLN A 294 15.43 -2.66 1.82
N THR A 295 15.58 -2.70 0.51
CA THR A 295 15.65 -1.48 -0.32
C THR A 295 14.58 -1.57 -1.40
N ILE A 296 13.83 -0.50 -1.57
CA ILE A 296 12.78 -0.36 -2.57
C ILE A 296 12.92 0.99 -3.25
N ASP A 297 12.77 1.02 -4.57
CA ASP A 297 12.78 2.29 -5.32
C ASP A 297 11.36 2.84 -5.35
N GLY A 298 11.16 4.03 -4.82
CA GLY A 298 9.96 4.79 -5.11
C GLY A 298 10.19 5.79 -6.24
N VAL A 299 9.10 6.29 -6.81
CA VAL A 299 9.11 7.17 -7.98
C VAL A 299 8.58 8.54 -7.58
N PHE A 300 9.45 9.54 -7.58
CA PHE A 300 9.09 10.94 -7.35
C PHE A 300 8.72 11.64 -8.64
N GLN A 301 7.60 12.37 -8.63
CA GLN A 301 7.12 13.19 -9.74
C GLN A 301 6.47 14.48 -9.23
N ALA A 302 6.70 15.57 -9.94
CA ALA A 302 5.95 16.82 -9.81
C ALA A 302 4.96 16.95 -10.98
N PHE A 303 3.77 17.45 -10.69
CA PHE A 303 2.66 17.55 -11.62
C PHE A 303 2.26 19.01 -11.75
N PHE A 304 2.04 19.44 -12.98
CA PHE A 304 1.60 20.77 -13.36
C PHE A 304 0.33 20.62 -14.18
N LEU A 305 -0.82 20.85 -13.54
CA LEU A 305 -2.12 20.71 -14.19
C LEU A 305 -2.62 22.07 -14.66
N THR A 306 -2.77 22.24 -15.97
CA THR A 306 -3.39 23.40 -16.61
C THR A 306 -4.78 23.07 -17.19
N GLN A 307 -5.46 24.04 -17.81
CA GLN A 307 -6.82 23.87 -18.33
C GLN A 307 -6.94 22.71 -19.35
N GLY A 308 -5.86 22.35 -20.05
CA GLY A 308 -5.88 21.32 -21.09
C GLY A 308 -4.72 20.33 -21.05
N ASN A 309 -3.79 20.45 -20.11
CA ASN A 309 -2.62 19.58 -20.06
C ASN A 309 -2.23 19.21 -18.63
N LEU A 310 -1.67 18.01 -18.48
CA LEU A 310 -0.98 17.59 -17.28
C LEU A 310 0.48 17.37 -17.66
N GLU A 311 1.35 18.26 -17.21
CA GLU A 311 2.79 18.09 -17.39
C GLU A 311 3.38 17.43 -16.15
N ILE A 312 4.25 16.45 -16.37
CA ILE A 312 4.84 15.61 -15.32
C ILE A 312 6.36 15.73 -15.40
N TYR A 313 6.98 16.03 -14.27
CA TYR A 313 8.41 16.27 -14.17
C TYR A 313 9.07 15.45 -13.05
N PRO A 314 10.11 14.67 -13.35
CA PRO A 314 10.53 14.29 -14.71
C PRO A 314 9.47 13.36 -15.36
N PRO A 315 9.37 13.31 -16.70
CA PRO A 315 8.35 12.51 -17.39
C PRO A 315 8.34 11.02 -17.01
N ASN A 316 9.52 10.45 -16.75
CA ASN A 316 9.69 9.05 -16.35
C ASN A 316 9.75 8.85 -14.83
N GLY A 317 9.61 9.92 -14.05
CA GLY A 317 9.81 9.92 -12.61
C GLY A 317 11.27 9.80 -12.18
N LEU A 318 11.57 10.34 -11.01
CA LEU A 318 12.88 10.25 -10.38
C LEU A 318 12.85 9.09 -9.40
N LYS A 319 13.64 8.04 -9.66
CA LYS A 319 13.77 6.91 -8.74
C LYS A 319 14.58 7.32 -7.53
N LEU A 320 13.99 7.17 -6.35
CA LEU A 320 14.65 7.41 -5.07
C LEU A 320 14.59 6.13 -4.23
N PRO A 321 15.73 5.60 -3.79
CA PRO A 321 15.74 4.40 -2.97
C PRO A 321 15.24 4.73 -1.56
N PHE A 322 14.47 3.81 -0.98
CA PHE A 322 14.04 3.83 0.40
C PHE A 322 14.48 2.55 1.10
N GLN A 323 15.24 2.71 2.18
CA GLN A 323 15.71 1.60 3.00
C GLN A 323 14.84 1.46 4.23
N TYR A 324 14.44 0.23 4.54
CA TYR A 324 13.53 -0.05 5.65
C TYR A 324 13.70 -1.46 6.21
N MET A 325 13.16 -1.70 7.41
CA MET A 325 12.99 -3.04 7.97
C MET A 325 11.50 -3.37 8.00
N VAL A 326 11.15 -4.64 7.75
CA VAL A 326 9.76 -5.10 7.64
C VAL A 326 9.04 -5.14 9.00
N ALA A 327 9.80 -5.39 10.08
CA ALA A 327 9.33 -5.51 11.47
C ALA A 327 9.94 -4.43 12.37
#